data_AF-A0A3N4MLT6-F1
#
_entry.id   AF-A0A3N4MLT6-F1
#
_cell.length_a   1.000
_cell.length_b   1.000
_cell.length_c   1.000
_cell.angle_alpha   90.00
_cell.angle_beta   90.00
_cell.angle_gamma   90.00
#
_symmetry.space_group_name_H-M   'P 1'
#
loop_
_entity.id
_entity.type
_entity.pdbx_description
1 polymer ?
#
loop_
_entity_poly.entity_id
_entity_poly.type
_entity_poly.pdbx_seq_one_letter_code
_entity_poly.pdbx_strand_id
1 'polypeptide(L)'
;MNKLLQKIAPLGLILLLGCLLLFHFAVISGMLPFDMIWGGQLQTQAQMIRQEIIAIAFILVFLIVALCKAELLPVKAPVRMINVLLWIMAVFFLLNSVANILSENNLERLIFTPISLLLFIFCVILARGNAARKNKISPGNTTQAPL
;
A
#
# COMPACT_ATOMS: atom_id res chain seq x y z
N MET A 1 -16.97 5.12 11.03
CA MET A 1 -15.65 4.47 10.93
C MET A 1 -15.07 4.32 12.33
N ASN A 2 -14.70 3.12 12.76
CA ASN A 2 -14.14 2.88 14.09
C ASN A 2 -12.79 3.62 14.24
N LYS A 3 -12.62 4.43 15.29
CA LYS A 3 -11.37 5.18 15.55
C LYS A 3 -10.17 4.26 15.77
N LEU A 4 -10.39 3.04 16.27
CA LEU A 4 -9.32 2.05 16.46
C LEU A 4 -8.74 1.59 15.11
N LEU A 5 -9.59 1.31 14.12
CA LEU A 5 -9.15 0.91 12.78
C LEU A 5 -8.27 1.99 12.12
N GLN A 6 -8.58 3.27 12.34
CA GLN A 6 -7.78 4.38 11.79
C GLN A 6 -6.40 4.51 12.43
N LYS A 7 -6.21 4.00 13.65
CA LYS A 7 -4.90 3.96 14.33
C LYS A 7 -4.09 2.72 13.96
N ILE A 8 -4.76 1.59 13.73
CA ILE A 8 -4.11 0.31 13.42
C ILE A 8 -3.73 0.21 11.93
N ALA A 9 -4.62 0.66 11.03
CA ALA A 9 -4.40 0.56 9.58
C ALA A 9 -3.08 1.14 9.07
N PRO A 10 -2.59 2.33 9.51
CA PRO A 10 -1.32 2.84 9.00
C PRO A 10 -0.13 2.01 9.48
N LEU A 11 -0.16 1.52 10.74
CA LEU A 11 0.88 0.63 11.26
C LEU A 11 0.87 -0.73 10.55
N GLY A 12 -0.30 -1.30 10.31
CA GLY A 12 -0.46 -2.54 9.55
C GLY A 12 0.05 -2.41 8.11
N LEU A 13 -0.26 -1.28 7.46
CA LEU A 13 0.24 -0.96 6.12
C LEU A 13 1.78 -0.86 6.11
N ILE A 14 2.37 -0.13 7.05
CA ILE A 14 3.83 -0.01 7.19
C ILE A 14 4.48 -1.37 7.43
N LEU A 15 3.93 -2.18 8.35
CA LEU A 15 4.46 -3.49 8.70
C LEU A 15 4.48 -4.42 7.48
N LEU A 16 3.36 -4.55 6.77
CA LEU A 16 3.26 -5.41 5.59
C LEU A 16 4.18 -4.94 4.46
N LEU A 17 4.26 -3.63 4.21
CA LEU A 17 5.19 -3.06 3.23
C LEU A 17 6.66 -3.30 3.62
N GLY A 18 6.99 -3.17 4.90
CA GLY A 18 8.33 -3.48 5.42
C GLY A 18 8.70 -4.96 5.25
N CYS A 19 7.77 -5.87 5.56
CA CYS A 19 7.96 -7.31 5.33
C CYS A 19 8.15 -7.63 3.84
N LEU A 20 7.35 -7.03 2.95
CA LEU A 20 7.52 -7.19 1.50
C LEU A 20 8.87 -6.65 1.03
N LEU A 21 9.31 -5.50 1.54
CA LEU A 21 10.61 -4.92 1.20
C LEU A 21 11.76 -5.87 1.58
N LEU A 22 11.71 -6.46 2.78
CA LEU A 22 12.68 -7.46 3.23
C LEU A 22 12.64 -8.73 2.36
N PHE A 23 11.45 -9.16 1.97
CA PHE A 23 11.26 -10.29 1.07
C PHE A 23 11.95 -10.06 -0.29
N HIS A 24 11.76 -8.90 -0.94
CA HIS A 24 12.42 -8.59 -2.20
C HIS A 24 13.95 -8.51 -2.06
N PHE A 25 14.46 -7.97 -0.95
CA PHE A 25 15.89 -8.02 -0.67
C PHE A 25 16.42 -9.46 -0.50
N ALA A 26 15.65 -10.35 0.13
CA ALA A 26 16.02 -11.76 0.26
C ALA A 26 16.02 -12.50 -1.09
N VAL A 27 15.17 -12.12 -2.04
CA VAL A 27 15.20 -12.66 -3.40
C VAL A 27 16.43 -12.15 -4.17
N ILE A 28 16.71 -10.84 -4.13
CA ILE A 28 17.90 -10.27 -4.78
C ILE A 28 19.20 -10.87 -4.22
N SER A 29 19.27 -11.11 -2.90
CA SER A 29 20.45 -11.71 -2.27
C SER A 29 20.61 -13.21 -2.57
N GLY A 30 19.65 -13.83 -3.27
CA GLY A 30 19.65 -15.25 -3.61
C GLY A 30 19.29 -16.18 -2.45
N MET A 31 18.82 -15.65 -1.32
CA MET A 31 18.34 -16.47 -0.20
C MET A 31 17.02 -17.16 -0.52
N LEU A 32 16.20 -16.55 -1.37
CA LEU A 32 14.94 -17.11 -1.86
C LEU A 32 15.00 -17.32 -3.37
N PRO A 33 14.45 -18.43 -3.88
CA PRO A 33 14.45 -18.70 -5.30
C PRO A 33 13.43 -17.80 -6.01
N PHE A 34 13.83 -17.26 -7.16
CA PHE A 34 13.06 -16.22 -7.87
C PHE A 34 11.95 -16.78 -8.78
N ASP A 35 11.81 -18.10 -8.86
CA ASP A 35 10.64 -18.77 -9.44
C ASP A 35 9.37 -18.59 -8.59
N MET A 36 9.54 -18.19 -7.32
CA MET A 36 8.44 -17.88 -6.40
C MET A 36 7.72 -16.56 -6.70
N ILE A 37 8.28 -15.71 -7.56
CA ILE A 37 7.80 -14.36 -7.84
C ILE A 37 7.48 -14.20 -9.32
N TRP A 38 6.62 -13.23 -9.63
CA TRP A 38 6.21 -12.89 -11.00
C TRP A 38 5.65 -14.09 -11.77
N GLY A 39 4.86 -14.93 -11.09
CA GLY A 39 4.22 -16.11 -11.68
C GLY A 39 5.20 -17.17 -12.18
N GLY A 40 6.43 -17.18 -11.68
CA GLY A 40 7.48 -18.12 -12.08
C GLY A 40 7.96 -17.95 -13.52
N GLN A 41 7.68 -16.80 -14.15
CA GLN A 41 8.00 -16.53 -15.56
C GLN A 41 9.42 -15.99 -15.78
N LEU A 42 10.16 -15.73 -14.70
CA LEU A 42 11.52 -15.21 -14.77
C LEU A 42 12.48 -16.33 -15.16
N GLN A 43 13.23 -16.15 -16.26
CA GLN A 43 14.16 -17.18 -16.75
C GLN A 43 15.63 -16.85 -16.46
N THR A 44 15.95 -15.58 -16.18
CA THR A 44 17.33 -15.12 -16.00
C THR A 44 17.46 -14.25 -14.76
N GLN A 45 18.64 -14.27 -14.13
CA GLN A 45 18.95 -13.39 -13.01
C GLN A 45 18.85 -11.90 -13.39
N ALA A 46 19.21 -11.54 -14.61
CA ALA A 46 19.09 -10.16 -15.09
C ALA A 46 17.62 -9.69 -15.17
N GLN A 47 16.72 -10.58 -15.58
CA GLN A 47 15.28 -10.30 -15.60
C GLN A 47 14.74 -10.17 -14.17
N MET A 48 15.15 -11.08 -13.27
CA MET A 48 14.83 -11.01 -11.85
C MET A 48 15.26 -9.67 -11.24
N ILE A 49 16.54 -9.29 -11.35
CA ILE A 49 17.07 -8.05 -10.77
C ILE A 49 16.28 -6.83 -11.27
N ARG A 50 15.97 -6.77 -12.57
CA ARG A 50 15.20 -5.66 -13.13
C ARG A 50 13.81 -5.55 -12.50
N GLN A 51 13.10 -6.66 -12.40
CA GLN A 51 11.75 -6.69 -11.84
C GLN A 51 11.74 -6.39 -10.34
N GLU A 52 12.72 -6.92 -9.61
CA GLU A 52 12.87 -6.67 -8.18
C GLU A 52 13.21 -5.20 -7.87
N ILE A 53 14.06 -4.56 -8.67
CA ILE A 53 14.34 -3.12 -8.52
C ILE A 53 13.06 -2.29 -8.72
N ILE A 54 12.24 -2.64 -9.70
CA ILE A 54 10.94 -1.97 -9.94
C ILE A 54 10.02 -2.18 -8.74
N ALA A 55 9.89 -3.41 -8.24
CA ALA A 55 9.07 -3.73 -7.08
C ALA A 55 9.51 -2.95 -5.83
N ILE A 56 10.81 -2.96 -5.52
CA ILE A 56 11.41 -2.23 -4.40
C ILE A 56 11.13 -0.73 -4.53
N ALA A 57 11.28 -0.14 -5.71
CA ALA A 57 10.99 1.28 -5.93
C ALA A 57 9.53 1.62 -5.61
N PHE A 58 8.57 0.83 -6.09
CA PHE A 58 7.15 1.02 -5.75
C PHE A 58 6.89 0.87 -4.25
N ILE A 59 7.44 -0.17 -3.62
CA ILE A 59 7.27 -0.42 -2.19
C ILE A 59 7.84 0.72 -1.35
N LEU A 60 8.99 1.29 -1.72
CA LEU A 60 9.57 2.45 -1.04
C LEU A 60 8.66 3.67 -1.14
N VAL A 61 8.11 3.97 -2.33
CA VAL A 61 7.15 5.06 -2.52
C VAL A 61 5.91 4.85 -1.64
N PHE A 62 5.35 3.64 -1.66
CA PHE A 62 4.18 3.28 -0.86
C PHE A 62 4.45 3.37 0.64
N LEU A 63 5.63 2.94 1.08
CA LEU A 63 6.07 3.01 2.47
C LEU A 63 6.20 4.47 2.94
N ILE A 64 6.76 5.36 2.11
CA ILE A 64 6.82 6.79 2.39
C ILE A 64 5.42 7.38 2.55
N VAL A 65 4.47 7.02 1.68
CA VAL A 65 3.07 7.47 1.79
C VAL A 65 2.44 6.97 3.10
N ALA A 66 2.68 5.72 3.47
CA ALA A 66 2.17 5.13 4.70
C ALA A 66 2.77 5.80 5.95
N LEU A 67 4.08 6.06 5.96
CA LEU A 67 4.78 6.77 7.03
C LEU A 67 4.32 8.23 7.16
N CYS A 68 4.13 8.94 6.05
CA CYS A 68 3.52 10.27 6.03
C CYS A 68 2.11 10.25 6.64
N LYS A 69 1.31 9.23 6.29
CA LYS A 69 -0.05 9.07 6.81
C LYS A 69 -0.08 8.74 8.31
N ALA A 70 0.95 8.05 8.79
CA ALA A 70 1.17 7.74 10.20
C ALA A 70 1.78 8.89 11.02
N GLU A 71 2.11 10.03 10.38
CA GLU A 71 2.79 11.16 11.00
C GLU A 71 4.18 10.78 11.59
N LEU A 72 4.80 9.72 11.06
CA LEU A 72 6.12 9.22 11.48
C LEU A 72 7.29 9.87 10.73
N LEU A 73 7.01 10.57 9.63
CA LEU A 73 7.98 11.38 8.92
C LEU A 73 7.75 12.86 9.21
N PRO A 74 8.82 13.67 9.36
CA PRO A 74 8.69 15.13 9.57
C PRO A 74 8.22 15.89 8.31
N VAL A 75 7.82 15.19 7.26
CA VAL A 75 7.43 15.77 5.97
C VAL A 75 5.96 16.19 5.99
N LYS A 76 5.70 17.48 5.74
CA LYS A 76 4.35 18.03 5.65
C LYS A 76 3.80 17.87 4.22
N ALA A 77 3.20 16.72 3.95
CA ALA A 77 2.50 16.46 2.69
C ALA A 77 1.03 16.96 2.74
N PRO A 78 0.49 17.55 1.67
CA PRO A 78 -0.93 17.92 1.61
C PRO A 78 -1.85 16.71 1.80
N VAL A 79 -2.84 16.83 2.68
CA VAL A 79 -3.80 15.73 2.98
C VAL A 79 -4.49 15.21 1.72
N ARG A 80 -4.80 16.10 0.77
CA ARG A 80 -5.40 15.71 -0.53
C ARG A 80 -4.46 14.81 -1.33
N MET A 81 -3.18 15.12 -1.39
CA MET A 81 -2.17 14.35 -2.12
C MET A 81 -2.03 12.95 -1.54
N ILE A 82 -1.86 12.83 -0.21
CA ILE A 82 -1.79 11.53 0.48
C ILE A 82 -3.07 10.72 0.24
N ASN A 83 -4.23 11.36 0.25
CA ASN A 83 -5.49 10.69 0.01
C ASN A 83 -5.61 10.12 -1.42
N VAL A 84 -5.17 10.88 -2.42
CA VAL A 84 -5.15 10.42 -3.82
C VAL A 84 -4.17 9.26 -3.98
N LEU A 85 -2.97 9.37 -3.39
CA LEU A 85 -1.97 8.30 -3.44
C LEU A 85 -2.47 7.02 -2.77
N LEU A 86 -3.19 7.10 -1.65
CA LEU A 86 -3.81 5.92 -1.03
C LEU A 86 -4.84 5.23 -1.92
N TRP A 87 -5.61 5.98 -2.71
CA TRP A 87 -6.53 5.39 -3.69
C TRP A 87 -5.79 4.74 -4.86
N ILE A 88 -4.71 5.36 -5.35
CA ILE A 88 -3.84 4.75 -6.37
C ILE A 88 -3.24 3.44 -5.85
N MET A 89 -2.72 3.45 -4.62
CA MET A 89 -2.21 2.25 -3.94
C MET A 89 -3.28 1.18 -3.80
N ALA A 90 -4.51 1.56 -3.42
CA ALA A 90 -5.61 0.61 -3.33
C ALA A 90 -5.87 -0.08 -4.68
N VAL A 91 -5.99 0.68 -5.77
CA VAL A 91 -6.18 0.11 -7.11
C VAL A 91 -5.01 -0.78 -7.49
N PHE A 92 -3.77 -0.35 -7.23
CA PHE A 92 -2.57 -1.15 -7.48
C PHE A 92 -2.60 -2.49 -6.74
N PHE A 93 -2.88 -2.49 -5.43
CA PHE A 93 -2.93 -3.73 -4.65
C PHE A 93 -4.09 -4.64 -5.04
N LEU A 94 -5.23 -4.08 -5.43
CA LEU A 94 -6.34 -4.86 -5.95
C LEU A 94 -5.97 -5.57 -7.27
N LEU A 95 -5.34 -4.85 -8.19
CA LEU A 95 -4.81 -5.43 -9.44
C LEU A 95 -3.76 -6.50 -9.13
N ASN A 96 -2.89 -6.27 -8.15
CA ASN A 96 -1.90 -7.24 -7.71
C ASN A 96 -2.55 -8.50 -7.13
N SER A 97 -3.60 -8.37 -6.31
CA SER A 97 -4.37 -9.53 -5.82
C SER A 97 -4.99 -10.33 -6.97
N VAL A 98 -5.56 -9.66 -7.97
CA VAL A 98 -6.11 -10.33 -9.16
C VAL A 98 -5.02 -11.07 -9.92
N ALA A 99 -3.86 -10.45 -10.14
CA ALA A 99 -2.72 -11.10 -10.78
C ALA A 99 -2.24 -12.34 -10.00
N ASN A 100 -2.16 -12.25 -8.67
CA ASN A 100 -1.76 -13.36 -7.81
C ASN A 100 -2.77 -14.52 -7.81
N ILE A 101 -4.08 -14.21 -7.88
CA ILE A 101 -5.13 -15.24 -8.02
C ILE A 101 -5.00 -15.98 -9.35
N LEU A 102 -4.71 -15.25 -10.43
CA LEU A 102 -4.57 -15.81 -11.78
C LEU A 102 -3.23 -16.52 -12.01
N SER A 103 -2.21 -16.23 -11.20
CA SER A 103 -0.89 -16.85 -11.31
C SER A 103 -0.93 -18.36 -11.14
N GLU A 104 -0.12 -19.11 -11.89
CA GLU A 104 0.02 -20.57 -11.71
C GLU A 104 0.83 -20.97 -10.47
N ASN A 105 1.42 -20.00 -9.75
CA ASN A 105 2.22 -20.27 -8.57
C ASN A 105 1.35 -20.33 -7.29
N ASN A 106 1.40 -21.47 -6.60
CA ASN A 106 0.66 -21.70 -5.36
C ASN A 106 1.03 -20.71 -4.23
N LEU A 107 2.29 -20.26 -4.15
CA LEU A 107 2.72 -19.30 -3.14
C LEU A 107 2.10 -17.93 -3.39
N GLU A 108 1.99 -17.50 -4.65
CA GLU A 108 1.34 -16.24 -5.00
C GLU A 108 -0.16 -16.29 -4.68
N ARG A 109 -0.83 -17.39 -5.05
CA ARG A 109 -2.25 -17.62 -4.74
C ARG A 109 -2.52 -17.68 -3.22
N LEU A 110 -1.70 -18.41 -2.45
CA LEU A 110 -2.00 -18.68 -1.04
C LEU A 110 -1.47 -17.62 -0.06
N ILE A 111 -0.35 -16.97 -0.38
CA ILE A 111 0.33 -16.04 0.53
C ILE A 111 0.24 -14.60 0.02
N PHE A 112 0.61 -14.33 -1.23
CA PHE A 112 0.62 -12.93 -1.71
C PHE A 112 -0.77 -12.38 -2.02
N THR A 113 -1.73 -13.23 -2.37
CA THR A 113 -3.14 -12.81 -2.50
C THR A 113 -3.71 -12.23 -1.20
N PRO A 114 -3.69 -12.93 -0.04
CA PRO A 114 -4.22 -12.34 1.19
C PRO A 114 -3.40 -11.13 1.66
N ILE A 115 -2.08 -11.11 1.45
CA ILE A 115 -1.25 -9.93 1.79
C ILE A 115 -1.64 -8.71 0.95
N SER A 116 -1.72 -8.86 -0.37
CA SER A 116 -2.13 -7.76 -1.27
C SER A 116 -3.57 -7.30 -0.98
N LEU A 117 -4.47 -8.22 -0.64
CA LEU A 117 -5.84 -7.86 -0.26
C LEU A 117 -5.89 -7.10 1.07
N LEU A 118 -5.08 -7.47 2.07
CA LEU A 118 -4.95 -6.72 3.32
C LEU A 118 -4.39 -5.31 3.09
N LEU A 119 -3.37 -5.19 2.23
CA LEU A 119 -2.82 -3.89 1.83
C LEU A 119 -3.88 -3.01 1.15
N PHE A 120 -4.68 -3.59 0.24
CA PHE A 120 -5.83 -2.92 -0.37
C PHE A 120 -6.83 -2.42 0.68
N ILE A 121 -7.24 -3.29 1.62
CA ILE A 121 -8.19 -2.95 2.68
C ILE A 121 -7.66 -1.80 3.54
N PHE A 122 -6.39 -1.85 3.96
CA PHE A 122 -5.78 -0.75 4.73
C PHE A 122 -5.75 0.56 3.96
N CYS A 123 -5.43 0.54 2.67
CA CYS A 123 -5.46 1.73 1.82
C CYS A 123 -6.87 2.34 1.75
N VAL A 124 -7.91 1.53 1.55
CA VAL A 124 -9.31 1.99 1.49
C VAL A 124 -9.77 2.56 2.85
N ILE A 125 -9.43 1.90 3.95
CA ILE A 125 -9.76 2.38 5.31
C ILE A 125 -9.14 3.77 5.53
N LEU A 126 -7.86 3.93 5.20
CA LEU A 126 -7.13 5.19 5.40
C LEU A 126 -7.64 6.31 4.49
N ALA A 127 -7.90 6.01 3.21
CA ALA A 127 -8.42 6.99 2.25
C ALA A 127 -9.81 7.49 2.64
N ARG A 128 -10.71 6.60 3.07
CA ARG A 128 -12.05 7.00 3.52
C ARG A 128 -12.03 7.74 4.86
N GLY A 129 -11.07 7.46 5.73
CA GLY A 129 -10.89 8.15 7.01
C GLY A 129 -10.60 9.65 6.86
N ASN A 130 -9.84 10.02 5.84
CA ASN A 130 -9.50 11.42 5.56
C ASN A 130 -10.70 12.23 5.03
N ALA A 131 -11.54 11.63 4.19
CA ALA A 131 -12.76 12.27 3.68
C ALA A 131 -13.73 12.64 4.83
N ALA A 132 -13.83 11.78 5.85
CA ALA A 132 -14.66 12.03 7.03
C ALA A 132 -14.12 13.17 7.92
N ARG A 133 -12.79 13.34 8.04
CA ARG A 133 -12.18 14.48 8.76
C ARG A 133 -12.49 15.80 8.06
N LYS A 134 -12.47 15.82 6.72
CA LYS A 134 -12.76 17.01 5.90
C LYS A 134 -14.23 17.48 6.06
N ASN A 135 -15.19 16.55 6.07
CA ASN A 135 -16.61 16.89 6.29
C ASN A 135 -16.91 17.45 7.69
N LYS A 136 -16.12 17.07 8.70
CA LYS A 136 -16.32 17.54 10.08
C LYS A 136 -15.81 18.96 10.34
N ILE A 137 -14.97 19.49 9.45
CA ILE A 137 -14.40 20.85 9.53
C ILE A 137 -15.22 21.86 8.71
N SER A 138 -16.20 21.39 7.92
CA SER A 138 -17.13 22.25 7.16
C SER A 138 -18.57 22.36 7.71
N PRO A 139 -18.84 22.47 9.03
CA PRO A 139 -20.17 22.85 9.53
C PRO A 139 -20.22 24.37 9.81
N GLY A 140 -19.99 25.20 8.79
CA GLY A 140 -19.84 26.65 9.00
C GLY A 140 -20.00 27.50 7.74
N ASN A 141 -21.08 27.30 6.98
CA ASN A 141 -21.66 28.39 6.20
C ASN A 141 -23.17 28.43 6.45
N THR A 142 -23.54 28.84 7.67
CA THR A 142 -24.78 29.58 7.87
C THR A 142 -24.38 31.03 8.00
N THR A 143 -24.31 31.70 6.85
CA THR A 143 -24.39 33.16 6.79
C THR A 143 -25.78 33.53 7.33
N GLN A 144 -25.88 33.76 8.64
CA GLN A 144 -27.00 34.51 9.20
C GLN A 144 -26.71 35.98 8.96
N ALA A 145 -27.57 36.62 8.17
CA ALA A 145 -27.63 38.07 8.02
C ALA A 145 -27.99 38.74 9.35
N PRO A 146 -27.37 39.90 9.63
CA PRO A 146 -28.08 41.05 10.19
C PRO A 146 -27.67 42.34 9.44
N LEU A 147 -28.51 43.30 9.07
CA LEU A 147 -29.92 43.65 9.30
C LEU A 147 -30.47 44.27 8.01
#